data_AF-A0A8T2QH42-F1
#
_entry.id   AF-A0A8T2QH42-F1
#
_cell.length_a   1.000
_cell.length_b   1.000
_cell.length_c   1.000
_cell.angle_alpha   90.00
_cell.angle_beta   90.00
_cell.angle_gamma   90.00
#
_symmetry.space_group_name_H-M   'P 1'
#
loop_
_entity.id
_entity.type
_entity.pdbx_description
1 polymer ?
#
loop_
_entity_poly.entity_id
_entity_poly.type
_entity_poly.pdbx_seq_one_letter_code
_entity_poly.pdbx_strand_id
1 'polypeptide(L)'
;MCEGQIDLVGTINIPMSKLFQRCTASVSQYRSSTCLLMLAILQFYLDFGEYVLHDTDPSLNIFLKSCLSRLYADRTVASATLDFLNHNRRKLLILHPTLLPQYFPLLLKIIAWHGSVMAEAFLQIFPALMGPSSFLPLFPALLDLPTLVLALEDLERRSGSLLSENVSIVQKSPAPEALLALMDEAYTGSSTPDQDADSGDEVSASKDEADALFAHLLRDENDGLVERHWTFSGMAAAVEAVMGPTQSERLKQSIDLMPKFLRLYFGVAIRDVNDSLLCALLPTLFFRIDAMFPDKQFSSEAQKACLEFMLAAFQRSPQLISIVKKPIIDKIGQPYTSSAKAELALQLCWAIGEYGGGGSSQKAAARELFECLELLLYENLSSRGARRMGDIPRVLSDGNLLERASRARLLCAVVTAITKLATCHKEFGPRAHVCLTKVARSHQVLDKVVWRHARDYLGLMHEPVICSSILGPSNEIDDRPGTIRWADADSKAVTHIPFYLLQGKEGPPFHDFSLSDLFGHA
;
A
#
# COMPACT_ATOMS: atom_id res chain seq x y z
N MET A 1 8.43 10.52 -45.15
CA MET A 1 9.83 10.82 -45.54
C MET A 1 9.93 10.76 -47.05
N CYS A 2 10.74 11.63 -47.67
CA CYS A 2 11.06 11.52 -49.10
C CYS A 2 12.06 10.36 -49.32
N GLU A 3 12.07 9.72 -50.50
CA GLU A 3 12.95 8.58 -50.82
C GLU A 3 14.43 8.84 -50.48
N GLY A 4 14.96 10.03 -50.81
CA GLY A 4 16.35 10.38 -50.49
C GLY A 4 16.69 10.48 -48.99
N GLN A 5 15.70 10.63 -48.10
CA GLN A 5 15.92 10.59 -46.66
C GLN A 5 16.01 9.15 -46.13
N ILE A 6 15.38 8.18 -46.81
CA ILE A 6 15.39 6.77 -46.42
C ILE A 6 16.77 6.16 -46.69
N ASP A 7 17.36 6.47 -47.85
CA ASP A 7 18.73 6.03 -48.20
C ASP A 7 19.78 6.59 -47.23
N LEU A 8 19.61 7.84 -46.79
CA LEU A 8 20.50 8.47 -45.81
C LEU A 8 20.41 7.77 -44.44
N VAL A 9 19.19 7.44 -44.00
CA VAL A 9 18.95 6.72 -42.74
C VAL A 9 19.56 5.32 -42.78
N GLY A 10 19.42 4.58 -43.89
CA GLY A 10 20.06 3.28 -44.07
C GLY A 10 21.59 3.36 -44.02
N THR A 11 22.18 4.40 -44.61
CA THR A 11 23.63 4.63 -44.59
C THR A 11 24.15 4.95 -43.19
N ILE A 12 23.39 5.73 -42.40
CA ILE A 12 23.75 6.12 -41.02
C ILE A 12 23.54 4.98 -40.02
N ASN A 13 22.64 4.02 -40.29
CA ASN A 13 22.39 2.93 -39.36
C ASN A 13 23.63 2.07 -39.10
N ILE A 14 24.40 1.73 -40.14
CA ILE A 14 25.58 0.86 -40.00
C ILE A 14 26.61 1.46 -39.03
N PRO A 15 27.04 2.73 -39.14
CA PRO A 15 27.92 3.34 -38.16
C PRO A 15 27.26 3.47 -36.78
N MET A 16 25.97 3.77 -36.67
CA MET A 16 25.26 3.84 -35.37
C MET A 16 25.25 2.50 -34.65
N SER A 17 24.96 1.41 -35.35
CA SER A 17 25.00 0.04 -34.81
C SER A 17 26.39 -0.34 -34.32
N LYS A 18 27.44 -0.01 -35.08
CA LYS A 18 28.84 -0.24 -34.68
C LYS A 18 29.23 0.59 -33.46
N LEU A 19 28.80 1.86 -33.39
CA LEU A 19 29.04 2.73 -32.23
C LEU A 19 28.34 2.18 -31.00
N PHE A 20 27.06 1.80 -31.11
CA PHE A 20 26.30 1.19 -30.03
C PHE A 20 27.00 -0.06 -29.49
N GLN A 21 27.40 -0.99 -30.37
CA GLN A 21 28.11 -2.20 -29.98
C GLN A 21 29.45 -1.92 -29.27
N ARG A 22 30.18 -0.89 -29.70
CA ARG A 22 31.43 -0.46 -29.04
C ARG A 22 31.15 0.10 -27.64
N CYS A 23 30.12 0.93 -27.49
CA CYS A 23 29.69 1.45 -26.20
C CYS A 23 29.26 0.34 -25.24
N THR A 24 28.61 -0.71 -25.75
CA THR A 24 28.17 -1.84 -24.93
C THR A 24 29.31 -2.80 -24.58
N ALA A 25 30.30 -2.96 -25.47
CA ALA A 25 31.44 -3.85 -25.25
C ALA A 25 32.47 -3.31 -24.25
N SER A 26 32.52 -1.98 -24.03
CA SER A 26 33.41 -1.34 -23.03
C SER A 26 32.88 -1.47 -21.59
N VAL A 27 32.50 -2.69 -21.19
CA VAL A 27 31.83 -3.01 -19.92
C VAL A 27 32.65 -2.60 -18.68
N SER A 28 33.96 -2.41 -18.80
CA SER A 28 34.83 -2.08 -17.67
C SER A 28 34.81 -0.61 -17.23
N GLN A 29 34.31 0.33 -18.05
CA GLN A 29 34.26 1.77 -17.70
C GLN A 29 33.09 2.48 -18.40
N TYR A 30 31.86 2.29 -17.92
CA TYR A 30 30.76 3.14 -18.35
C TYR A 30 30.99 4.57 -17.84
N ARG A 31 31.24 5.49 -18.76
CA ARG A 31 31.35 6.93 -18.48
C ARG A 31 30.02 7.62 -18.81
N SER A 32 29.75 8.72 -18.13
CA SER A 32 28.56 9.55 -18.35
C SER A 32 28.41 9.94 -19.83
N SER A 33 29.50 10.29 -20.50
CA SER A 33 29.51 10.64 -21.92
C SER A 33 29.09 9.48 -22.83
N THR A 34 29.50 8.24 -22.52
CA THR A 34 29.10 7.04 -23.26
C THR A 34 27.60 6.80 -23.14
N CYS A 35 27.05 6.97 -21.94
CA CYS A 35 25.61 6.83 -21.68
C CYS A 35 24.77 7.89 -22.41
N LEU A 36 25.22 9.14 -22.40
CA LEU A 36 24.56 10.22 -23.17
C LEU A 36 24.59 9.95 -24.67
N LEU A 37 25.71 9.40 -25.19
CA LEU A 37 25.79 8.98 -26.59
C LEU A 37 24.83 7.81 -26.89
N MET A 38 24.73 6.83 -25.99
CA MET A 38 23.77 5.73 -26.14
C MET A 38 22.32 6.23 -26.19
N LEU A 39 21.93 7.21 -25.36
CA LEU A 39 20.61 7.84 -25.41
C LEU A 39 20.35 8.50 -26.78
N ALA A 40 21.34 9.20 -27.34
CA ALA A 40 21.20 9.80 -28.67
C ALA A 40 21.04 8.73 -29.78
N ILE A 41 21.76 7.61 -29.68
CA ILE A 41 21.60 6.48 -30.61
C ILE A 41 20.22 5.82 -30.43
N LEU A 42 19.74 5.65 -29.20
CA LEU A 42 18.41 5.13 -28.92
C LEU A 42 17.30 6.04 -29.44
N GLN A 43 17.48 7.36 -29.38
CA GLN A 43 16.55 8.31 -30.00
C GLN A 43 16.46 8.07 -31.51
N PHE A 44 17.60 7.91 -32.19
CA PHE A 44 17.62 7.56 -33.61
C PHE A 44 16.88 6.25 -33.89
N TYR A 45 17.09 5.21 -33.07
CA TYR A 45 16.39 3.95 -33.22
C TYR A 45 14.87 4.07 -32.99
N LEU A 46 14.42 4.87 -32.02
CA LEU A 46 12.98 5.10 -31.79
C LEU A 46 12.31 5.95 -32.88
N ASP A 47 13.07 6.77 -33.59
CA ASP A 47 12.55 7.61 -34.66
C ASP A 47 12.56 6.91 -36.01
N PHE A 48 13.57 6.06 -36.26
CA PHE A 48 13.83 5.48 -37.58
C PHE A 48 13.91 3.95 -37.61
N GLY A 49 13.72 3.26 -36.48
CA GLY A 49 13.91 1.81 -36.36
C GLY A 49 13.06 0.99 -37.33
N GLU A 50 11.80 1.39 -37.55
CA GLU A 50 10.91 0.73 -38.52
C GLU A 50 11.45 0.78 -39.96
N TYR A 51 12.04 1.90 -40.38
CA TYR A 51 12.61 2.07 -41.72
C TYR A 51 13.87 1.25 -41.95
N VAL A 52 14.56 0.95 -40.85
CA VAL A 52 15.87 0.29 -40.85
C VAL A 52 15.73 -1.20 -40.52
N LEU A 53 14.52 -1.66 -40.19
CA LEU A 53 14.24 -3.01 -39.68
C LEU A 53 15.07 -3.35 -38.44
N HIS A 54 15.33 -2.34 -37.59
CA HIS A 54 16.08 -2.50 -36.36
C HIS A 54 15.14 -2.75 -35.19
N ASP A 55 15.37 -3.83 -34.46
CA ASP A 55 14.66 -4.11 -33.21
C ASP A 55 15.22 -3.24 -32.07
N THR A 56 14.40 -2.32 -31.60
CA THR A 56 14.75 -1.36 -30.55
C THR A 56 14.71 -1.97 -29.15
N ASP A 57 14.00 -3.07 -28.94
CA ASP A 57 13.81 -3.69 -27.63
C ASP A 57 15.14 -4.10 -26.97
N PRO A 58 16.02 -4.89 -27.62
CA PRO A 58 17.30 -5.28 -27.03
C PRO A 58 18.18 -4.07 -26.71
N SER A 59 18.12 -3.03 -27.55
CA SER A 59 18.95 -1.83 -27.38
C SER A 59 18.53 -1.04 -26.13
N LEU A 60 17.23 -0.87 -25.91
CA LEU A 60 16.68 -0.22 -24.72
C LEU A 60 17.00 -1.03 -23.44
N ASN A 61 16.83 -2.35 -23.50
CA ASN A 61 17.16 -3.24 -22.39
C ASN A 61 18.64 -3.17 -22.01
N ILE A 62 19.54 -3.20 -23.00
CA ILE A 62 20.99 -3.11 -22.75
C ILE A 62 21.34 -1.79 -22.07
N PHE A 63 20.75 -0.67 -22.50
CA PHE A 63 20.97 0.63 -21.87
C PHE A 63 20.54 0.63 -20.40
N LEU A 64 19.33 0.16 -20.09
CA LEU A 64 18.82 0.11 -18.71
C LEU A 64 19.68 -0.83 -17.84
N LYS A 65 19.97 -2.04 -18.33
CA LYS A 65 20.72 -3.08 -17.61
C LYS A 65 22.20 -2.77 -17.39
N SER A 66 22.83 -2.07 -18.31
CA SER A 66 24.29 -1.93 -18.32
C SER A 66 24.76 -0.52 -17.99
N CYS A 67 24.09 0.49 -18.53
CA CYS A 67 24.46 1.89 -18.35
C CYS A 67 23.71 2.50 -17.16
N LEU A 68 22.38 2.49 -17.17
CA LEU A 68 21.59 3.16 -16.13
C LEU A 68 21.74 2.49 -14.76
N SER A 69 21.78 1.16 -14.69
CA SER A 69 22.03 0.39 -13.46
C SER A 69 23.30 0.81 -12.72
N ARG A 70 24.31 1.31 -13.44
CA ARG A 70 25.61 1.74 -12.87
C ARG A 70 25.70 3.24 -12.66
N LEU A 71 24.98 4.03 -13.47
CA LEU A 71 25.09 5.49 -13.50
C LEU A 71 23.80 6.21 -13.07
N TYR A 72 22.87 5.51 -12.41
CA TYR A 72 21.67 6.14 -11.83
C TYR A 72 22.01 7.27 -10.84
N ALA A 73 23.16 7.18 -10.17
CA ALA A 73 23.66 8.17 -9.22
C ALA A 73 24.24 9.43 -9.91
N ASP A 74 24.61 9.36 -11.19
CA ASP A 74 25.09 10.51 -11.95
C ASP A 74 23.90 11.40 -12.36
N ARG A 75 23.90 12.63 -11.87
CA ARG A 75 22.83 13.61 -12.11
C ARG A 75 22.60 13.87 -13.61
N THR A 76 23.65 13.91 -14.41
CA THR A 76 23.55 14.23 -15.84
C THR A 76 22.90 13.08 -16.61
N VAL A 77 23.30 11.84 -16.31
CA VAL A 77 22.74 10.63 -16.92
C VAL A 77 21.30 10.42 -16.47
N ALA A 78 21.02 10.56 -15.18
CA ALA A 78 19.68 10.44 -14.62
C ALA A 78 18.70 11.46 -15.24
N SER A 79 19.08 12.74 -15.30
CA SER A 79 18.26 13.79 -15.92
C SER A 79 18.00 13.49 -17.39
N ALA A 80 19.06 13.23 -18.16
CA ALA A 80 18.92 12.96 -19.60
C ALA A 80 18.08 11.71 -19.88
N THR A 81 18.16 10.70 -19.00
CA THR A 81 17.32 9.50 -19.09
C THR A 81 15.85 9.84 -18.85
N LEU A 82 15.52 10.59 -17.80
CA LEU A 82 14.14 11.01 -17.53
C LEU A 82 13.58 11.88 -18.66
N ASP A 83 14.39 12.79 -19.21
CA ASP A 83 14.01 13.63 -20.35
C ASP A 83 13.73 12.77 -21.60
N PHE A 84 14.60 11.80 -21.89
CA PHE A 84 14.42 10.85 -22.99
C PHE A 84 13.14 10.02 -22.83
N LEU A 85 12.89 9.49 -21.62
CA LEU A 85 11.68 8.70 -21.34
C LEU A 85 10.41 9.54 -21.44
N ASN A 86 10.42 10.78 -20.93
CA ASN A 86 9.28 11.69 -21.02
C ASN A 86 9.00 12.12 -22.46
N HIS A 87 10.04 12.45 -23.23
CA HIS A 87 9.91 12.83 -24.63
C HIS A 87 9.30 11.69 -25.48
N ASN A 88 9.73 10.46 -25.23
CA ASN A 88 9.31 9.28 -26.01
C ASN A 88 8.19 8.48 -25.35
N ARG A 89 7.56 8.97 -24.28
CA ARG A 89 6.60 8.22 -23.44
C ARG A 89 5.52 7.49 -24.25
N ARG A 90 4.93 8.16 -25.24
CA ARG A 90 3.88 7.58 -26.08
C ARG A 90 4.40 6.43 -26.94
N LYS A 91 5.57 6.59 -27.55
CA LYS A 91 6.20 5.55 -28.38
C LYS A 91 6.56 4.33 -27.52
N LEU A 92 7.16 4.57 -26.36
CA LEU A 92 7.54 3.51 -25.42
C LEU A 92 6.33 2.71 -24.94
N LEU A 93 5.22 3.38 -24.60
CA LEU A 93 4.00 2.70 -24.15
C LEU A 93 3.34 1.84 -25.24
N ILE A 94 3.47 2.22 -26.51
CA ILE A 94 2.85 1.50 -27.64
C ILE A 94 3.75 0.36 -28.12
N LEU A 95 5.04 0.64 -28.33
CA LEU A 95 6.00 -0.30 -28.92
C LEU A 95 6.65 -1.21 -27.88
N HIS A 96 6.84 -0.72 -26.64
CA HIS A 96 7.58 -1.40 -25.57
C HIS A 96 6.83 -1.39 -24.24
N PRO A 97 5.58 -1.89 -24.18
CA PRO A 97 4.68 -1.73 -23.02
C PRO A 97 5.21 -2.36 -21.73
N THR A 98 6.12 -3.33 -21.81
CA THR A 98 6.70 -4.03 -20.66
C THR A 98 7.96 -3.38 -20.11
N LEU A 99 8.63 -2.50 -20.87
CA LEU A 99 9.94 -1.96 -20.53
C LEU A 99 9.91 -1.18 -19.21
N LEU A 100 9.03 -0.19 -19.10
CA LEU A 100 8.91 0.65 -17.90
C LEU A 100 8.40 -0.13 -16.67
N PRO A 101 7.36 -1.00 -16.80
CA PRO A 101 6.99 -1.94 -15.74
C PRO A 101 8.11 -2.90 -15.30
N GLN A 102 9.00 -3.31 -16.20
CA GLN A 102 10.10 -4.21 -15.86
C GLN A 102 11.21 -3.49 -15.09
N TYR A 103 11.58 -2.27 -15.47
CA TYR A 103 12.69 -1.53 -14.84
C TYR A 103 12.24 -0.47 -13.84
N PHE A 104 11.01 -0.54 -13.33
CA PHE A 104 10.54 0.40 -12.32
C PHE A 104 11.47 0.45 -11.07
N PRO A 105 12.08 -0.65 -10.58
CA PRO A 105 12.96 -0.57 -9.40
C PRO A 105 14.19 0.29 -9.66
N LEU A 106 14.83 0.13 -10.83
CA LEU A 106 15.93 0.98 -11.25
C LEU A 106 15.52 2.46 -11.39
N LEU A 107 14.32 2.72 -11.91
CA LEU A 107 13.79 4.08 -12.00
C LEU A 107 13.49 4.67 -10.60
N LEU A 108 13.03 3.86 -9.64
CA LEU A 108 12.87 4.29 -8.25
C LEU A 108 14.22 4.63 -7.58
N LYS A 109 15.33 3.98 -7.97
CA LYS A 109 16.67 4.36 -7.49
C LYS A 109 17.05 5.79 -7.91
N ILE A 110 16.64 6.23 -9.10
CA ILE A 110 16.89 7.61 -9.56
C ILE A 110 16.23 8.61 -8.61
N ILE A 111 14.94 8.42 -8.30
CA ILE A 111 14.21 9.35 -7.43
C ILE A 111 14.67 9.24 -5.97
N ALA A 112 15.01 8.03 -5.49
CA ALA A 112 15.59 7.83 -4.16
C ALA A 112 16.95 8.55 -4.01
N TRP A 113 17.78 8.55 -5.05
CA TRP A 113 19.12 9.15 -4.99
C TRP A 113 19.13 10.67 -5.16
N HIS A 114 18.33 11.20 -6.10
CA HIS A 114 18.32 12.62 -6.46
C HIS A 114 17.21 13.43 -5.78
N GLY A 115 16.24 12.76 -5.16
CA GLY A 115 15.18 13.39 -4.37
C GLY A 115 14.34 14.40 -5.15
N SER A 116 14.08 15.55 -4.53
CA SER A 116 13.12 16.55 -5.04
C SER A 116 13.52 17.17 -6.39
N VAL A 117 14.82 17.17 -6.71
CA VAL A 117 15.36 17.76 -7.95
C VAL A 117 14.80 17.10 -9.21
N MET A 118 14.53 15.79 -9.15
CA MET A 118 14.05 15.00 -10.29
C MET A 118 12.56 14.65 -10.18
N ALA A 119 11.89 15.09 -9.11
CA ALA A 119 10.52 14.68 -8.79
C ALA A 119 9.50 15.06 -9.87
N GLU A 120 9.57 16.27 -10.42
CA GLU A 120 8.61 16.73 -11.44
C GLU A 120 8.73 15.91 -12.73
N ALA A 121 9.95 15.70 -13.22
CA ALA A 121 10.21 14.87 -14.40
C ALA A 121 9.79 13.41 -14.13
N PHE A 122 10.04 12.89 -12.93
CA PHE A 122 9.68 11.52 -12.57
C PHE A 122 8.15 11.33 -12.46
N LEU A 123 7.42 12.30 -11.89
CA LEU A 123 5.96 12.25 -11.79
C LEU A 123 5.27 12.17 -13.15
N GLN A 124 5.87 12.71 -14.22
CA GLN A 124 5.33 12.63 -15.58
C GLN A 124 5.42 11.23 -16.19
N ILE A 125 6.48 10.47 -15.86
CA ILE A 125 6.69 9.11 -16.35
C ILE A 125 6.07 8.06 -15.40
N PHE A 126 5.85 8.41 -14.14
CA PHE A 126 5.37 7.49 -13.10
C PHE A 126 4.14 6.64 -13.50
N PRO A 127 3.06 7.18 -14.11
CA PRO A 127 1.93 6.36 -14.52
C PRO A 127 2.29 5.26 -15.54
N ALA A 128 3.34 5.47 -16.34
CA ALA A 128 3.81 4.48 -17.30
C ALA A 128 4.55 3.30 -16.65
N LEU A 129 4.93 3.43 -15.37
CA LEU A 129 5.47 2.33 -14.57
C LEU A 129 4.39 1.35 -14.13
N MET A 130 3.11 1.74 -14.18
CA MET A 130 1.96 0.94 -13.74
C MET A 130 1.47 0.03 -14.88
N GLY A 131 2.10 -1.12 -15.03
CA GLY A 131 1.71 -2.18 -15.97
C GLY A 131 1.14 -3.42 -15.26
N PRO A 132 0.67 -4.42 -16.02
CA PRO A 132 0.06 -5.63 -15.46
C PRO A 132 0.99 -6.40 -14.51
N SER A 133 2.28 -6.45 -14.81
CA SER A 133 3.30 -7.15 -14.00
C SER A 133 3.87 -6.30 -12.87
N SER A 134 3.70 -4.98 -12.90
CA SER A 134 4.30 -4.06 -11.92
C SER A 134 3.29 -3.41 -10.99
N PHE A 135 1.99 -3.41 -11.31
CA PHE A 135 0.98 -2.76 -10.48
C PHE A 135 1.05 -3.21 -9.02
N LEU A 136 0.98 -4.52 -8.76
CA LEU A 136 1.00 -5.01 -7.38
C LEU A 136 2.37 -4.85 -6.69
N PRO A 137 3.52 -5.16 -7.33
CA PRO A 137 4.84 -4.95 -6.71
C PRO A 137 5.23 -3.48 -6.52
N LEU A 138 4.69 -2.57 -7.32
CA LEU A 138 4.99 -1.13 -7.22
C LEU A 138 4.45 -0.52 -5.93
N PHE A 139 3.27 -0.94 -5.46
CA PHE A 139 2.69 -0.43 -4.21
C PHE A 139 3.62 -0.55 -2.99
N PRO A 140 4.12 -1.75 -2.61
CA PRO A 140 5.06 -1.87 -1.50
C PRO A 140 6.38 -1.15 -1.79
N ALA A 141 6.88 -1.16 -3.03
CA ALA A 141 8.11 -0.45 -3.39
C ALA A 141 8.02 1.07 -3.19
N LEU A 142 6.83 1.66 -3.36
CA LEU A 142 6.60 3.07 -3.04
C LEU A 142 6.61 3.33 -1.54
N LEU A 143 5.92 2.50 -0.76
CA LEU A 143 5.97 2.59 0.70
C LEU A 143 7.39 2.40 1.25
N ASP A 144 8.20 1.58 0.56
CA ASP A 144 9.59 1.30 0.89
C ASP A 144 10.59 2.25 0.24
N LEU A 145 10.15 3.34 -0.41
CA LEU A 145 11.08 4.30 -1.01
C LEU A 145 12.05 4.93 0.02
N PRO A 146 11.63 5.29 1.25
CA PRO A 146 12.57 5.73 2.29
C PRO A 146 13.57 4.62 2.68
N THR A 147 13.09 3.37 2.74
CA THR A 147 13.95 2.20 3.00
C THR A 147 14.96 1.96 1.87
N LEU A 148 14.57 2.21 0.61
CA LEU A 148 15.46 2.16 -0.55
C LEU A 148 16.58 3.21 -0.43
N VAL A 149 16.27 4.42 0.04
CA VAL A 149 17.31 5.44 0.31
C VAL A 149 18.33 4.91 1.31
N LEU A 150 17.87 4.33 2.42
CA LEU A 150 18.77 3.74 3.42
C LEU A 150 19.62 2.60 2.84
N ALA A 151 19.02 1.72 2.03
CA ALA A 151 19.75 0.64 1.37
C ALA A 151 20.83 1.17 0.42
N LEU A 152 20.55 2.24 -0.32
CA LEU A 152 21.50 2.90 -1.22
C LEU A 152 22.63 3.60 -0.45
N GLU A 153 22.31 4.27 0.66
CA GLU A 153 23.31 4.91 1.53
C GLU A 153 24.18 3.88 2.26
N ASP A 154 23.60 2.74 2.64
CA ASP A 154 24.35 1.64 3.22
C ASP A 154 25.28 0.98 2.21
N LEU A 155 24.80 0.80 0.96
CA LEU A 155 25.64 0.36 -0.14
C LEU A 155 26.80 1.33 -0.38
N GLU A 156 26.55 2.65 -0.43
CA GLU A 156 27.58 3.70 -0.56
C GLU A 156 28.65 3.58 0.53
N ARG A 157 28.22 3.36 1.77
CA ARG A 157 29.10 3.23 2.93
C ARG A 157 29.94 1.96 2.87
N ARG A 158 29.37 0.84 2.42
CA ARG A 158 30.07 -0.45 2.25
C ARG A 158 31.03 -0.44 1.06
N SER A 159 30.70 0.23 -0.04
CA SER A 159 31.54 0.31 -1.25
C SER A 159 32.67 1.35 -1.16
N GLY A 160 32.64 2.22 -0.15
CA GLY A 160 33.43 3.46 -0.13
C GLY A 160 32.92 4.46 -1.18
N SER A 161 33.51 5.67 -1.19
CA SER A 161 33.21 6.77 -2.14
C SER A 161 33.62 6.48 -3.59
N LEU A 162 33.42 5.24 -4.06
CA LEU A 162 33.66 4.75 -5.42
C LEU A 162 32.43 4.01 -5.96
N LEU A 163 31.24 4.56 -5.71
CA LEU A 163 30.00 4.16 -6.41
C LEU A 163 30.06 4.35 -7.94
N SER A 164 31.19 4.85 -8.47
CA SER A 164 31.37 5.10 -9.89
C SER A 164 32.09 3.99 -10.67
N GLU A 165 32.70 2.98 -10.04
CA GLU A 165 33.56 2.06 -10.84
C GLU A 165 33.31 0.57 -10.67
N ASN A 166 32.75 0.07 -9.56
CA ASN A 166 32.70 -1.39 -9.33
C ASN A 166 31.39 -1.91 -8.70
N VAL A 167 30.22 -1.57 -9.27
CA VAL A 167 28.97 -2.28 -8.93
C VAL A 167 28.86 -3.53 -9.80
N SER A 168 29.64 -4.55 -9.44
CA SER A 168 29.41 -5.94 -9.84
C SER A 168 29.37 -6.76 -8.56
N ILE A 169 28.24 -6.74 -7.86
CA ILE A 169 28.04 -7.54 -6.66
C ILE A 169 26.81 -8.43 -6.86
N VAL A 170 27.14 -9.70 -7.12
CA VAL A 170 26.43 -10.90 -6.63
C VAL A 170 25.04 -11.12 -7.23
N GLN A 171 25.02 -11.50 -8.51
CA GLN A 171 24.10 -12.55 -8.95
C GLN A 171 24.78 -13.91 -8.74
N LYS A 172 24.86 -14.37 -7.49
CA LYS A 172 25.02 -15.80 -7.23
C LYS A 172 23.61 -16.30 -6.96
N SER A 173 22.95 -16.81 -8.00
CA SER A 173 21.66 -17.48 -7.87
C SER A 173 21.78 -18.57 -6.79
N PRO A 174 20.92 -18.60 -5.75
CA PRO A 174 20.96 -19.61 -4.68
C PRO A 174 20.43 -20.99 -5.11
N ALA A 175 19.87 -21.08 -6.33
CA ALA A 175 19.28 -22.31 -6.87
C ALA A 175 20.23 -23.52 -7.02
N PRO A 176 21.52 -23.38 -7.40
CA PRO A 176 22.43 -24.52 -7.49
C PRO A 176 22.92 -24.99 -6.11
N GLU A 177 23.07 -24.10 -5.13
CA GLU A 177 23.53 -24.45 -3.78
C GLU A 177 22.43 -25.15 -2.97
N ALA A 178 21.16 -24.73 -3.09
CA ALA A 178 20.03 -25.41 -2.47
C ALA A 178 19.80 -26.82 -3.04
N LEU A 179 20.05 -27.01 -4.35
CA LEU A 179 19.99 -28.34 -4.97
C LEU A 179 21.17 -29.23 -4.56
N LEU A 180 22.38 -28.67 -4.43
CA LEU A 180 23.54 -29.39 -3.90
C LEU A 180 23.34 -29.79 -2.44
N ALA A 181 22.77 -28.90 -1.61
CA ALA A 181 22.46 -29.19 -0.21
C ALA A 181 21.39 -30.27 -0.05
N LEU A 182 20.32 -30.23 -0.88
CA LEU A 182 19.30 -31.30 -0.88
C LEU A 182 19.84 -32.64 -1.40
N MET A 183 20.79 -32.61 -2.34
CA MET A 183 21.46 -33.82 -2.82
C MET A 183 22.41 -34.40 -1.76
N ASP A 184 23.13 -33.55 -1.01
CA ASP A 184 23.99 -33.99 0.10
C ASP A 184 23.17 -34.51 1.28
N GLU A 185 22.02 -33.92 1.61
CA GLU A 185 21.13 -34.38 2.70
C GLU A 185 20.51 -35.74 2.37
N ALA A 186 20.07 -35.95 1.12
CA ALA A 186 19.54 -37.23 0.66
C ALA A 186 20.62 -38.33 0.53
N TYR A 187 21.89 -37.97 0.39
CA TYR A 187 22.99 -38.92 0.18
C TYR A 187 23.79 -39.24 1.46
N THR A 188 23.83 -38.33 2.44
CA THR A 188 24.64 -38.49 3.67
C THR A 188 23.82 -38.82 4.92
N GLY A 189 22.49 -38.61 4.90
CA GLY A 189 21.59 -39.04 5.97
C GLY A 189 21.89 -38.46 7.36
N SER A 190 22.67 -37.38 7.47
CA SER A 190 22.98 -36.76 8.76
C SER A 190 21.92 -35.75 9.15
N SER A 191 21.04 -36.14 10.08
CA SER A 191 20.28 -35.20 10.89
C SER A 191 21.26 -34.34 11.69
N THR A 192 21.25 -33.01 11.49
CA THR A 192 21.96 -32.08 12.36
C THR A 192 21.54 -32.30 13.82
N PRO A 193 22.48 -32.36 14.78
CA PRO A 193 22.16 -32.62 16.17
C PRO A 193 21.55 -31.38 16.82
N ASP A 194 20.62 -31.61 17.75
CA ASP A 194 20.17 -30.65 18.75
C ASP A 194 21.39 -29.94 19.38
N GLN A 195 21.40 -28.61 19.35
CA GLN A 195 22.27 -27.79 20.17
C GLN A 195 21.43 -26.88 21.07
N ASP A 196 21.73 -27.03 22.35
CA ASP A 196 21.10 -26.43 23.52
C ASP A 196 20.96 -24.91 23.44
N ALA A 197 19.88 -24.44 24.08
CA ALA A 197 19.59 -23.04 24.33
C ALA A 197 20.76 -22.32 25.03
N ASP A 198 21.32 -21.30 24.37
CA ASP A 198 21.85 -20.12 25.05
C ASP A 198 21.60 -18.85 24.23
N SER A 199 21.26 -17.81 24.96
CA SER A 199 20.68 -16.52 24.54
C SER A 199 21.61 -15.63 23.69
N GLY A 200 21.79 -15.95 22.40
CA GLY A 200 22.63 -15.17 21.46
C GLY A 200 22.09 -14.88 20.05
N ASP A 201 21.02 -15.55 19.59
CA ASP A 201 20.71 -15.65 18.15
C ASP A 201 19.65 -14.68 17.59
N GLU A 202 18.99 -13.85 18.41
CA GLU A 202 17.96 -12.93 17.88
C GLU A 202 18.55 -11.73 17.13
N VAL A 203 19.77 -11.29 17.48
CA VAL A 203 20.40 -10.10 16.88
C VAL A 203 21.03 -10.42 15.52
N SER A 204 21.62 -11.60 15.35
CA SER A 204 22.13 -12.08 14.06
C SER A 204 20.99 -12.27 13.06
N ALA A 205 19.90 -12.94 13.47
CA ALA A 205 18.73 -13.15 12.62
C ALA A 205 18.08 -11.84 12.15
N SER A 206 17.94 -10.85 13.05
CA SER A 206 17.36 -9.55 12.68
C SER A 206 18.18 -8.75 11.67
N LYS A 207 19.51 -8.92 11.70
CA LYS A 207 20.42 -8.28 10.74
C LYS A 207 20.36 -8.96 9.37
N ASP A 208 20.35 -10.28 9.35
CA ASP A 208 20.31 -11.07 8.10
C ASP A 208 19.02 -10.80 7.32
N GLU A 209 17.88 -10.62 8.00
CA GLU A 209 16.61 -10.28 7.37
C GLU A 209 16.56 -8.84 6.83
N ALA A 210 17.17 -7.87 7.53
CA ALA A 210 17.29 -6.49 7.04
C ALA A 210 18.19 -6.42 5.80
N ASP A 211 19.30 -7.18 5.79
CA ASP A 211 20.17 -7.31 4.62
C ASP A 211 19.43 -7.97 3.44
N ALA A 212 18.55 -8.95 3.69
CA ALA A 212 17.70 -9.56 2.66
C ALA A 212 16.71 -8.55 2.05
N LEU A 213 16.07 -7.72 2.88
CA LEU A 213 15.20 -6.63 2.41
C LEU A 213 15.99 -5.62 1.55
N PHE A 214 17.20 -5.23 1.97
CA PHE A 214 18.04 -4.31 1.21
C PHE A 214 18.44 -4.93 -0.13
N ALA A 215 18.85 -6.20 -0.16
CA ALA A 215 19.19 -6.90 -1.39
C ALA A 215 18.00 -6.95 -2.37
N HIS A 216 16.77 -7.14 -1.88
CA HIS A 216 15.57 -7.08 -2.71
C HIS A 216 15.32 -5.67 -3.27
N LEU A 217 15.36 -4.64 -2.41
CA LEU A 217 15.14 -3.25 -2.84
C LEU A 217 16.19 -2.76 -3.84
N LEU A 218 17.41 -3.30 -3.77
CA LEU A 218 18.52 -2.99 -4.66
C LEU A 218 18.47 -3.76 -6.00
N ARG A 219 17.43 -4.54 -6.30
CA ARG A 219 17.23 -5.11 -7.64
C ARG A 219 16.97 -4.00 -8.67
N ASP A 220 17.34 -4.26 -9.93
CA ASP A 220 17.11 -3.33 -11.05
C ASP A 220 15.83 -3.67 -11.83
N GLU A 221 15.38 -4.91 -11.74
CA GLU A 221 14.26 -5.46 -12.49
C GLU A 221 13.16 -5.94 -11.56
N ASN A 222 11.93 -5.82 -12.06
CA ASN A 222 10.74 -6.34 -11.45
C ASN A 222 10.48 -7.78 -11.94
N ASP A 223 10.54 -8.72 -11.02
CA ASP A 223 10.26 -10.13 -11.27
C ASP A 223 8.74 -10.43 -11.32
N GLY A 224 7.90 -9.43 -11.10
CA GLY A 224 6.43 -9.54 -11.08
C GLY A 224 5.87 -10.17 -9.80
N LEU A 225 6.74 -10.49 -8.83
CA LEU A 225 6.37 -11.11 -7.57
C LEU A 225 6.15 -10.04 -6.50
N VAL A 226 5.02 -10.14 -5.81
CA VAL A 226 4.76 -9.34 -4.60
C VAL A 226 5.41 -10.06 -3.43
N GLU A 227 6.68 -9.80 -3.20
CA GLU A 227 7.39 -10.35 -2.05
C GLU A 227 6.92 -9.65 -0.75
N ARG A 228 6.61 -10.45 0.27
CA ARG A 228 6.10 -9.97 1.56
C ARG A 228 7.25 -9.61 2.50
N HIS A 229 7.93 -8.53 2.17
CA HIS A 229 8.87 -7.93 3.10
C HIS A 229 8.09 -7.22 4.22
N TRP A 230 8.70 -7.12 5.41
CA TRP A 230 8.08 -6.70 6.68
C TRP A 230 7.24 -7.74 7.45
N THR A 231 7.44 -9.04 7.20
CA THR A 231 6.82 -10.10 8.04
C THR A 231 7.44 -10.23 9.43
N PHE A 232 8.65 -9.71 9.61
CA PHE A 232 9.39 -9.78 10.86
C PHE A 232 9.07 -8.63 11.81
N SER A 233 8.72 -8.97 13.05
CA SER A 233 8.31 -8.00 14.07
C SER A 233 9.42 -7.01 14.46
N GLY A 234 10.69 -7.35 14.23
CA GLY A 234 11.84 -6.46 14.52
C GLY A 234 12.30 -5.62 13.32
N MET A 235 11.64 -5.69 12.16
CA MET A 235 12.08 -5.00 10.95
C MET A 235 12.12 -3.49 11.12
N ALA A 236 11.11 -2.92 11.78
CA ALA A 236 11.09 -1.48 12.09
C ALA A 236 12.29 -1.07 12.94
N ALA A 237 12.61 -1.84 13.98
CA ALA A 237 13.76 -1.57 14.84
C ALA A 237 15.09 -1.73 14.10
N ALA A 238 15.21 -2.72 13.21
CA ALA A 238 16.40 -2.89 12.38
C ALA A 238 16.60 -1.71 11.42
N VAL A 239 15.53 -1.21 10.79
CA VAL A 239 15.56 -0.03 9.93
C VAL A 239 15.89 1.24 10.73
N GLU A 240 15.31 1.42 11.93
CA GLU A 240 15.66 2.53 12.83
C GLU A 240 17.14 2.51 13.23
N ALA A 241 17.69 1.32 13.49
CA ALA A 241 19.11 1.17 13.84
C ALA A 241 20.04 1.61 12.70
N VAL A 242 19.67 1.34 11.44
CA VAL A 242 20.44 1.78 10.26
C VAL A 242 20.28 3.27 9.97
N MET A 243 19.09 3.83 10.20
CA MET A 243 18.83 5.26 10.00
C MET A 243 19.71 6.16 10.88
N GLY A 244 20.00 5.71 12.10
CA GLY A 244 20.79 6.49 13.06
C GLY A 244 20.10 7.79 13.53
N PRO A 245 20.79 8.65 14.29
CA PRO A 245 20.18 9.83 14.92
C PRO A 245 19.97 11.02 13.96
N THR A 246 20.65 11.05 12.82
CA THR A 246 20.61 12.17 11.87
C THR A 246 20.13 11.70 10.51
N GLN A 247 18.89 12.03 10.16
CA GLN A 247 18.32 11.74 8.85
C GLN A 247 19.07 12.51 7.75
N SER A 248 19.45 11.82 6.68
CA SER A 248 20.04 12.43 5.50
C SER A 248 19.03 13.33 4.77
N GLU A 249 19.55 14.28 4.00
CA GLU A 249 18.70 15.17 3.19
C GLU A 249 17.90 14.38 2.13
N ARG A 250 18.49 13.32 1.57
CA ARG A 250 17.81 12.41 0.62
C ARG A 250 16.64 11.70 1.28
N LEU A 251 16.82 11.22 2.51
CA LEU A 251 15.78 10.52 3.26
C LEU A 251 14.59 11.43 3.54
N LYS A 252 14.85 12.67 4.00
CA LYS A 252 13.80 13.68 4.23
C LYS A 252 13.02 13.99 2.95
N GLN A 253 13.72 14.21 1.84
CA GLN A 253 13.09 14.45 0.55
C GLN A 253 12.25 13.25 0.09
N SER A 254 12.70 12.02 0.32
CA SER A 254 11.95 10.80 -0.01
C SER A 254 10.64 10.71 0.80
N ILE A 255 10.70 11.00 2.11
CA ILE A 255 9.53 11.06 3.00
C ILE A 255 8.51 12.09 2.49
N ASP A 256 8.96 13.29 2.12
CA ASP A 256 8.08 14.37 1.64
C ASP A 256 7.46 14.09 0.26
N LEU A 257 8.18 13.38 -0.61
CA LEU A 257 7.72 13.07 -1.96
C LEU A 257 6.70 11.92 -1.99
N MET A 258 6.81 10.97 -1.06
CA MET A 258 6.06 9.72 -1.14
C MET A 258 4.53 9.88 -1.12
N PRO A 259 3.93 10.73 -0.28
CA PRO A 259 2.49 10.99 -0.32
C PRO A 259 1.99 11.43 -1.71
N LYS A 260 2.81 12.13 -2.50
CA LYS A 260 2.46 12.53 -3.87
C LYS A 260 2.41 11.33 -4.82
N PHE A 261 3.39 10.44 -4.72
CA PHE A 261 3.43 9.21 -5.52
C PHE A 261 2.28 8.26 -5.17
N LEU A 262 2.00 8.07 -3.88
CA LEU A 262 0.85 7.26 -3.44
C LEU A 262 -0.48 7.80 -3.95
N ARG A 263 -0.71 9.11 -3.85
CA ARG A 263 -1.94 9.73 -4.39
C ARG A 263 -2.07 9.53 -5.89
N LEU A 264 -0.97 9.66 -6.65
CA LEU A 264 -0.97 9.43 -8.09
C LEU A 264 -1.23 7.96 -8.43
N TYR A 265 -0.57 7.03 -7.74
CA TYR A 265 -0.76 5.58 -7.87
C TYR A 265 -2.22 5.20 -7.61
N PHE A 266 -2.79 5.65 -6.48
CA PHE A 266 -4.17 5.37 -6.12
C PHE A 266 -5.17 6.03 -7.07
N GLY A 267 -4.89 7.25 -7.54
CA GLY A 267 -5.73 7.92 -8.53
C GLY A 267 -5.82 7.15 -9.86
N VAL A 268 -4.69 6.63 -10.35
CA VAL A 268 -4.66 5.76 -11.53
C VAL A 268 -5.34 4.41 -11.25
N ALA A 269 -5.10 3.82 -10.08
CA ALA A 269 -5.70 2.55 -9.68
C ALA A 269 -7.24 2.61 -9.65
N ILE A 270 -7.81 3.66 -9.06
CA ILE A 270 -9.27 3.82 -9.00
C ILE A 270 -9.87 4.08 -10.39
N ARG A 271 -9.16 4.76 -11.30
CA ARG A 271 -9.70 5.10 -12.63
C ARG A 271 -9.57 3.96 -13.64
N ASP A 272 -8.39 3.35 -13.72
CA ASP A 272 -8.00 2.55 -14.90
C ASP A 272 -7.87 1.05 -14.60
N VAL A 273 -7.75 0.65 -13.33
CA VAL A 273 -7.44 -0.74 -12.95
C VAL A 273 -8.72 -1.55 -12.73
N ASN A 274 -8.68 -2.84 -13.05
CA ASN A 274 -9.82 -3.76 -12.91
C ASN A 274 -10.03 -4.24 -11.46
N ASP A 275 -11.24 -4.73 -11.18
CA ASP A 275 -11.64 -5.21 -9.85
C ASP A 275 -10.77 -6.36 -9.33
N SER A 276 -10.27 -7.24 -10.20
CA SER A 276 -9.40 -8.36 -9.80
C SER A 276 -8.07 -7.90 -9.21
N LEU A 277 -7.45 -6.88 -9.81
CA LEU A 277 -6.19 -6.32 -9.32
C LEU A 277 -6.43 -5.49 -8.05
N LEU A 278 -7.55 -4.78 -7.95
CA LEU A 278 -7.95 -4.10 -6.71
C LEU A 278 -8.16 -5.10 -5.55
N CYS A 279 -8.83 -6.23 -5.82
CA CYS A 279 -8.97 -7.34 -4.87
C CYS A 279 -7.63 -7.90 -4.40
N ALA A 280 -6.64 -7.98 -5.29
CA ALA A 280 -5.30 -8.45 -4.92
C ALA A 280 -4.50 -7.40 -4.14
N LEU A 281 -4.72 -6.11 -4.40
CA LEU A 281 -4.04 -5.00 -3.73
C LEU A 281 -4.53 -4.78 -2.29
N LEU A 282 -5.84 -4.90 -2.05
CA LEU A 282 -6.44 -4.61 -0.74
C LEU A 282 -5.83 -5.41 0.43
N PRO A 283 -5.62 -6.74 0.35
CA PRO A 283 -4.94 -7.49 1.41
C PRO A 283 -3.51 -7.01 1.66
N THR A 284 -2.77 -6.66 0.61
CA THR A 284 -1.41 -6.11 0.71
C THR A 284 -1.44 -4.76 1.43
N LEU A 285 -2.42 -3.92 1.13
CA LEU A 285 -2.64 -2.65 1.83
C LEU A 285 -2.95 -2.86 3.32
N PHE A 286 -3.86 -3.79 3.66
CA PHE A 286 -4.20 -4.08 5.06
C PHE A 286 -3.02 -4.61 5.86
N PHE A 287 -2.13 -5.34 5.21
CA PHE A 287 -0.88 -5.79 5.82
C PHE A 287 0.07 -4.61 6.06
N ARG A 288 0.28 -3.76 5.05
CA ARG A 288 1.26 -2.67 5.10
C ARG A 288 0.87 -1.48 5.98
N ILE A 289 -0.40 -1.31 6.36
CA ILE A 289 -0.83 -0.23 7.28
C ILE A 289 -0.07 -0.22 8.61
N ASP A 290 0.30 -1.40 9.12
CA ASP A 290 1.06 -1.56 10.39
C ASP A 290 2.55 -1.81 10.16
N ALA A 291 2.98 -1.95 8.91
CA ALA A 291 4.33 -2.31 8.50
C ALA A 291 4.87 -1.24 7.54
N MET A 292 5.09 -0.04 8.11
CA MET A 292 5.58 1.14 7.41
C MET A 292 6.96 1.54 7.91
N PHE A 293 7.64 2.37 7.12
CA PHE A 293 8.87 3.01 7.54
C PHE A 293 8.65 3.79 8.86
N PRO A 294 9.56 3.65 9.85
CA PRO A 294 9.39 4.18 11.21
C PRO A 294 9.62 5.71 11.30
N ASP A 295 8.81 6.46 10.57
CA ASP A 295 8.68 7.92 10.69
C ASP A 295 7.21 8.29 10.94
N LYS A 296 6.97 9.15 11.93
CA LYS A 296 5.61 9.46 12.39
C LYS A 296 4.80 10.25 11.37
N GLN A 297 5.43 11.23 10.72
CA GLN A 297 4.76 12.08 9.74
C GLN A 297 4.44 11.27 8.48
N PHE A 298 5.44 10.54 7.98
CA PHE A 298 5.31 9.60 6.87
C PHE A 298 4.19 8.59 7.10
N SER A 299 4.24 7.86 8.23
CA SER A 299 3.29 6.79 8.52
C SER A 299 1.87 7.31 8.60
N SER A 300 1.65 8.47 9.22
CA SER A 300 0.34 9.12 9.31
C SER A 300 -0.23 9.45 7.93
N GLU A 301 0.56 10.09 7.06
CA GLU A 301 0.11 10.47 5.72
C GLU A 301 -0.10 9.25 4.80
N ALA A 302 0.79 8.26 4.86
CA ALA A 302 0.69 7.05 4.07
C ALA A 302 -0.51 6.18 4.53
N GLN A 303 -0.74 6.06 5.83
CA GLN A 303 -1.92 5.37 6.39
C GLN A 303 -3.21 6.05 5.94
N LYS A 304 -3.28 7.39 6.04
CA LYS A 304 -4.43 8.16 5.56
C LYS A 304 -4.71 7.91 4.08
N ALA A 305 -3.69 8.02 3.22
CA ALA A 305 -3.83 7.77 1.79
C ALA A 305 -4.29 6.33 1.49
N CYS A 306 -3.76 5.34 2.22
CA CYS A 306 -4.19 3.94 2.09
C CYS A 306 -5.66 3.74 2.48
N LEU A 307 -6.11 4.35 3.59
CA LEU A 307 -7.49 4.25 4.05
C LEU A 307 -8.46 4.95 3.09
N GLU A 308 -8.12 6.14 2.61
CA GLU A 308 -8.90 6.88 1.61
C GLU A 308 -9.05 6.06 0.31
N PHE A 309 -7.96 5.46 -0.17
CA PHE A 309 -8.00 4.57 -1.34
C PHE A 309 -8.87 3.34 -1.10
N MET A 310 -8.74 2.68 0.05
CA MET A 310 -9.56 1.51 0.40
C MET A 310 -11.06 1.86 0.35
N LEU A 311 -11.45 2.98 0.96
CA LEU A 311 -12.83 3.44 0.95
C LEU A 311 -13.31 3.78 -0.47
N ALA A 312 -12.49 4.45 -1.27
CA ALA A 312 -12.79 4.75 -2.68
C ALA A 312 -12.93 3.48 -3.52
N ALA A 313 -12.11 2.45 -3.28
CA ALA A 313 -12.20 1.17 -3.97
C ALA A 313 -13.52 0.45 -3.65
N PHE A 314 -13.92 0.42 -2.37
CA PHE A 314 -15.21 -0.15 -1.96
C PHE A 314 -16.41 0.65 -2.46
N GLN A 315 -16.29 1.98 -2.54
CA GLN A 315 -17.32 2.83 -3.12
C GLN A 315 -17.50 2.54 -4.62
N ARG A 316 -16.39 2.42 -5.36
CA ARG A 316 -16.41 2.10 -6.79
C ARG A 316 -17.01 0.72 -7.05
N SER A 317 -16.62 -0.27 -6.25
CA SER A 317 -16.99 -1.67 -6.45
C SER A 317 -17.34 -2.34 -5.10
N PRO A 318 -18.59 -2.19 -4.61
CA PRO A 318 -19.02 -2.76 -3.33
C PRO A 318 -18.80 -4.28 -3.21
N GLN A 319 -18.92 -5.02 -4.32
CA GLN A 319 -18.69 -6.47 -4.37
C GLN A 319 -17.30 -6.90 -3.88
N LEU A 320 -16.29 -6.02 -3.94
CA LEU A 320 -14.93 -6.33 -3.48
C LEU A 320 -14.93 -6.77 -2.01
N ILE A 321 -15.80 -6.20 -1.16
CA ILE A 321 -15.93 -6.55 0.26
C ILE A 321 -16.25 -8.04 0.44
N SER A 322 -17.16 -8.57 -0.40
CA SER A 322 -17.51 -9.99 -0.35
C SER A 322 -16.36 -10.91 -0.78
N ILE A 323 -15.53 -10.44 -1.72
CA ILE A 323 -14.38 -11.19 -2.26
C ILE A 323 -13.23 -11.21 -1.24
N VAL A 324 -12.91 -10.06 -0.64
CA VAL A 324 -11.81 -9.91 0.34
C VAL A 324 -12.27 -10.10 1.78
N LYS A 325 -13.45 -10.70 2.01
CA LYS A 325 -14.05 -10.88 3.34
C LYS A 325 -13.13 -11.56 4.36
N LYS A 326 -12.34 -12.55 3.94
CA LYS A 326 -11.42 -13.28 4.83
C LYS A 326 -10.32 -12.35 5.38
N PRO A 327 -9.54 -11.66 4.52
CA PRO A 327 -8.63 -10.59 4.97
C PRO A 327 -9.28 -9.54 5.87
N ILE A 328 -10.53 -9.15 5.61
CA ILE A 328 -11.27 -8.19 6.44
C ILE A 328 -11.54 -8.78 7.84
N ILE A 329 -12.09 -9.99 7.92
CA ILE A 329 -12.39 -10.68 9.17
C ILE A 329 -11.11 -10.86 10.00
N ASP A 330 -10.02 -11.30 9.36
CA ASP A 330 -8.73 -11.48 10.02
C ASP A 330 -8.21 -10.17 10.63
N LYS A 331 -8.40 -9.04 9.94
CA LYS A 331 -7.95 -7.72 10.42
C LYS A 331 -8.85 -7.15 11.51
N ILE A 332 -10.15 -7.37 11.43
CA ILE A 332 -11.10 -6.95 12.47
C ILE A 332 -10.91 -7.78 13.75
N GLY A 333 -10.61 -9.08 13.64
CA GLY A 333 -10.42 -9.97 14.78
C GLY A 333 -9.07 -9.82 15.52
N GLN A 334 -8.11 -9.07 14.98
CA GLN A 334 -6.81 -8.87 15.60
C GLN A 334 -6.87 -7.95 16.83
N PRO A 335 -5.95 -8.11 17.81
CA PRO A 335 -5.82 -7.17 18.90
C PRO A 335 -5.36 -5.80 18.37
N TYR A 336 -6.03 -4.74 18.80
CA TYR A 336 -5.75 -3.37 18.38
C TYR A 336 -4.58 -2.77 19.17
N THR A 337 -3.37 -3.28 18.95
CA THR A 337 -2.14 -2.86 19.64
C THR A 337 -1.61 -1.52 19.15
N SER A 338 -1.98 -1.10 17.93
CA SER A 338 -1.57 0.17 17.32
C SER A 338 -2.78 1.00 16.91
N SER A 339 -2.63 2.33 16.91
CA SER A 339 -3.68 3.25 16.45
C SER A 339 -4.07 2.98 14.99
N ALA A 340 -3.11 2.57 14.16
CA ALA A 340 -3.32 2.24 12.76
C ALA A 340 -4.24 1.02 12.59
N LYS A 341 -4.05 -0.05 13.39
CA LYS A 341 -4.95 -1.22 13.40
C LYS A 341 -6.35 -0.85 13.85
N ALA A 342 -6.47 -0.04 14.89
CA ALA A 342 -7.77 0.40 15.40
C ALA A 342 -8.54 1.20 14.34
N GLU A 343 -7.86 2.13 13.66
CA GLU A 343 -8.47 2.94 12.61
C GLU A 343 -8.84 2.09 11.39
N LEU A 344 -7.96 1.20 10.93
CA LEU A 344 -8.30 0.25 9.86
C LEU A 344 -9.53 -0.59 10.21
N ALA A 345 -9.58 -1.18 11.40
CA ALA A 345 -10.73 -1.99 11.83
C ALA A 345 -12.02 -1.15 11.87
N LEU A 346 -11.94 0.11 12.32
CA LEU A 346 -13.06 1.03 12.32
C LEU A 346 -13.57 1.31 10.89
N GLN A 347 -12.66 1.63 9.97
CA GLN A 347 -13.01 1.92 8.57
C GLN A 347 -13.54 0.68 7.83
N LEU A 348 -13.03 -0.51 8.15
CA LEU A 348 -13.58 -1.77 7.64
C LEU A 348 -14.98 -2.04 8.17
N CYS A 349 -15.23 -1.82 9.48
CA CYS A 349 -16.58 -1.94 10.05
C CYS A 349 -17.55 -0.96 9.37
N TRP A 350 -17.11 0.27 9.13
CA TRP A 350 -17.88 1.27 8.39
C TRP A 350 -18.25 0.75 6.99
N ALA A 351 -17.26 0.29 6.22
CA ALA A 351 -17.46 -0.17 4.85
C ALA A 351 -18.39 -1.39 4.77
N ILE A 352 -18.25 -2.36 5.70
CA ILE A 352 -19.16 -3.51 5.79
C ILE A 352 -20.60 -3.05 5.95
N GLY A 353 -20.85 -2.10 6.86
CA GLY A 353 -22.18 -1.57 7.12
C GLY A 353 -22.73 -0.79 5.94
N GLU A 354 -21.97 0.17 5.42
CA GLU A 354 -22.39 1.06 4.32
C GLU A 354 -22.78 0.30 3.06
N TYR A 355 -21.99 -0.72 2.71
CA TYR A 355 -22.16 -1.48 1.47
C TYR A 355 -22.83 -2.83 1.67
N GLY A 356 -23.49 -3.05 2.81
CA GLY A 356 -24.27 -4.26 3.06
C GLY A 356 -23.46 -5.57 3.00
N GLY A 357 -22.16 -5.54 3.29
CA GLY A 357 -21.27 -6.70 3.22
C GLY A 357 -20.96 -7.18 1.79
N GLY A 358 -21.10 -6.30 0.80
CA GLY A 358 -20.84 -6.60 -0.62
C GLY A 358 -22.05 -6.48 -1.54
N GLY A 359 -23.13 -5.85 -1.07
CA GLY A 359 -24.39 -5.67 -1.78
C GLY A 359 -25.48 -6.68 -1.37
N SER A 360 -26.72 -6.39 -1.77
CA SER A 360 -27.91 -7.18 -1.44
C SER A 360 -27.89 -8.63 -1.97
N SER A 361 -27.09 -8.90 -3.01
CA SER A 361 -26.89 -10.23 -3.59
C SER A 361 -25.92 -11.12 -2.81
N GLN A 362 -25.00 -10.56 -2.02
CA GLN A 362 -23.88 -11.27 -1.39
C GLN A 362 -24.20 -11.79 0.02
N LYS A 363 -25.33 -12.48 0.19
CA LYS A 363 -25.86 -12.90 1.50
C LYS A 363 -24.90 -13.79 2.32
N ALA A 364 -24.22 -14.72 1.67
CA ALA A 364 -23.32 -15.65 2.35
C ALA A 364 -22.11 -14.92 2.96
N ALA A 365 -21.49 -14.02 2.19
CA ALA A 365 -20.39 -13.19 2.68
C ALA A 365 -20.86 -12.23 3.78
N ALA A 366 -22.01 -11.58 3.60
CA ALA A 366 -22.59 -10.68 4.60
C ALA A 366 -22.87 -11.39 5.93
N ARG A 367 -23.27 -12.67 5.90
CA ARG A 367 -23.47 -13.48 7.12
C ARG A 367 -22.16 -13.71 7.88
N GLU A 368 -21.09 -14.12 7.21
CA GLU A 368 -19.79 -14.32 7.86
C GLU A 368 -19.24 -13.00 8.45
N LEU A 369 -19.42 -11.89 7.73
CA LEU A 369 -19.05 -10.56 8.22
C LEU A 369 -19.90 -10.16 9.43
N PHE A 370 -21.20 -10.42 9.41
CA PHE A 370 -22.08 -10.19 10.56
C PHE A 370 -21.63 -10.98 11.78
N GLU A 371 -21.27 -12.25 11.60
CA GLU A 371 -20.80 -13.14 12.68
C GLU A 371 -19.50 -12.65 13.29
N CYS A 372 -18.56 -12.16 12.46
CA CYS A 372 -17.34 -11.52 12.94
C CYS A 372 -17.64 -10.28 13.79
N LEU A 373 -18.54 -9.40 13.33
CA LEU A 373 -18.94 -8.21 14.08
C LEU A 373 -19.66 -8.55 15.39
N GLU A 374 -20.53 -9.56 15.40
CA GLU A 374 -21.20 -10.05 16.60
C GLU A 374 -20.20 -10.62 17.61
N LEU A 375 -19.23 -11.43 17.14
CA LEU A 375 -18.19 -12.00 17.98
C LEU A 375 -17.36 -10.88 18.63
N LEU A 376 -16.90 -9.92 17.83
CA LEU A 376 -16.16 -8.76 18.33
C LEU A 376 -16.96 -8.02 19.41
N LEU A 377 -18.25 -7.79 19.19
CA LEU A 377 -19.12 -7.13 20.17
C LEU A 377 -19.20 -7.92 21.48
N TYR A 378 -19.39 -9.24 21.42
CA TYR A 378 -19.56 -10.09 22.60
C TYR A 378 -18.26 -10.33 23.38
N GLU A 379 -17.12 -10.45 22.71
CA GLU A 379 -15.81 -10.52 23.37
C GLU A 379 -15.57 -9.26 24.21
N ASN A 380 -15.90 -8.10 23.65
CA ASN A 380 -15.78 -6.80 24.31
C ASN A 380 -16.74 -6.64 25.50
N LEU A 381 -17.93 -7.26 25.46
CA LEU A 381 -18.85 -7.33 26.60
C LEU A 381 -18.31 -8.23 27.72
N SER A 382 -17.73 -9.38 27.34
CA SER A 382 -17.30 -10.42 28.28
C SER A 382 -15.98 -10.08 28.98
N SER A 383 -15.03 -9.46 28.27
CA SER A 383 -13.69 -9.17 28.78
C SER A 383 -13.66 -8.24 30.00
N ARG A 384 -14.75 -7.50 30.26
CA ARG A 384 -14.86 -6.58 31.41
C ARG A 384 -15.68 -7.15 32.57
N GLY A 385 -16.41 -8.26 32.36
CA GLY A 385 -17.02 -9.01 33.47
C GLY A 385 -15.95 -9.63 34.37
N ALA A 386 -14.84 -10.09 33.80
CA ALA A 386 -13.72 -10.70 34.52
C ALA A 386 -12.81 -9.69 35.27
N ARG A 387 -12.69 -8.44 34.78
CA ARG A 387 -11.89 -7.39 35.45
C ARG A 387 -12.57 -6.76 36.69
N ARG A 388 -13.78 -7.20 37.04
CA ARG A 388 -14.52 -6.70 38.23
C ARG A 388 -14.17 -7.40 39.54
N MET A 389 -13.41 -8.49 39.54
CA MET A 389 -13.10 -9.24 40.76
C MET A 389 -11.78 -8.82 41.45
N GLY A 390 -11.03 -7.87 40.89
CA GLY A 390 -9.83 -7.35 41.54
C GLY A 390 -9.19 -6.27 40.68
N ASP A 391 -9.54 -5.00 40.93
CA ASP A 391 -8.53 -3.96 41.17
C ASP A 391 -9.17 -2.58 41.39
N ILE A 392 -8.68 -1.94 42.44
CA ILE A 392 -8.97 -0.58 42.91
C ILE A 392 -8.41 0.42 41.87
N PRO A 393 -9.08 1.56 41.58
CA PRO A 393 -8.65 2.44 40.49
C PRO A 393 -7.37 3.19 40.89
N ARG A 394 -6.23 2.75 40.36
CA ARG A 394 -4.97 3.49 40.44
C ARG A 394 -4.84 4.35 39.17
N VAL A 395 -4.83 5.67 39.37
CA VAL A 395 -4.43 6.75 38.44
C VAL A 395 -4.73 6.49 36.96
N LEU A 396 -5.78 7.13 36.44
CA LEU A 396 -6.07 7.17 35.00
C LEU A 396 -4.94 7.92 34.29
N SER A 397 -3.99 7.19 33.69
CA SER A 397 -3.06 7.77 32.71
C SER A 397 -3.83 8.16 31.44
N ASP A 398 -3.46 9.26 30.79
CA ASP A 398 -4.09 9.76 29.55
C ASP A 398 -4.13 8.70 28.44
N GLY A 399 -3.12 7.81 28.38
CA GLY A 399 -3.09 6.69 27.43
C GLY A 399 -4.27 5.72 27.60
N ASN A 400 -4.68 5.44 28.83
CA ASN A 400 -5.84 4.58 29.11
C ASN A 400 -7.16 5.23 28.69
N LEU A 401 -7.25 6.57 28.67
CA LEU A 401 -8.44 7.29 28.23
C LEU A 401 -8.57 7.27 26.71
N LEU A 402 -7.46 7.47 25.99
CA LEU A 402 -7.43 7.43 24.54
C LEU A 402 -7.79 6.05 24.00
N GLU A 403 -7.23 4.98 24.58
CA GLU A 403 -7.59 3.60 24.23
C GLU A 403 -9.06 3.27 24.52
N ARG A 404 -9.61 3.82 25.61
CA ARG A 404 -11.02 3.65 25.93
C ARG A 404 -11.92 4.38 24.93
N ALA A 405 -11.54 5.59 24.53
CA ALA A 405 -12.27 6.37 23.55
C ALA A 405 -12.23 5.72 22.15
N SER A 406 -11.06 5.27 21.70
CA SER A 406 -10.90 4.57 20.41
C SER A 406 -11.69 3.25 20.39
N ARG A 407 -11.67 2.49 21.48
CA ARG A 407 -12.47 1.27 21.63
C ARG A 407 -13.97 1.55 21.64
N ALA A 408 -14.41 2.61 22.33
CA ALA A 408 -15.82 3.03 22.31
C ALA A 408 -16.27 3.44 20.89
N ARG A 409 -15.43 4.17 20.15
CA ARG A 409 -15.67 4.53 18.74
C ARG A 409 -15.84 3.29 17.87
N LEU A 410 -14.92 2.33 17.98
CA LEU A 410 -15.00 1.07 17.24
C LEU A 410 -16.30 0.31 17.55
N LEU A 411 -16.68 0.17 18.83
CA LEU A 411 -17.91 -0.52 19.19
C LEU A 411 -19.18 0.21 18.70
N CYS A 412 -19.18 1.54 18.66
CA CYS A 412 -20.26 2.29 18.02
C CYS A 412 -20.32 2.00 16.51
N ALA A 413 -19.16 1.87 15.86
CA ALA A 413 -19.09 1.48 14.46
C ALA A 413 -19.60 0.05 14.22
N VAL A 414 -19.26 -0.90 15.08
CA VAL A 414 -19.78 -2.27 15.04
C VAL A 414 -21.30 -2.31 15.21
N VAL A 415 -21.84 -1.59 16.20
CA VAL A 415 -23.30 -1.46 16.42
C VAL A 415 -24.00 -0.91 15.18
N THR A 416 -23.43 0.13 14.58
CA THR A 416 -23.96 0.76 13.36
C THR A 416 -23.92 -0.21 12.19
N ALA A 417 -22.78 -0.91 11.99
CA ALA A 417 -22.59 -1.86 10.92
C ALA A 417 -23.55 -3.06 11.03
N ILE A 418 -23.72 -3.62 12.23
CA ILE A 418 -24.72 -4.69 12.51
C ILE A 418 -26.12 -4.21 12.13
N THR A 419 -26.47 -2.98 12.49
CA THR A 419 -27.81 -2.45 12.17
C THR A 419 -27.99 -2.23 10.68
N LYS A 420 -27.02 -1.60 10.00
CA LYS A 420 -27.04 -1.40 8.55
C LYS A 420 -27.11 -2.73 7.79
N LEU A 421 -26.32 -3.73 8.19
CA LEU A 421 -26.40 -5.08 7.64
C LEU A 421 -27.79 -5.70 7.82
N ALA A 422 -28.44 -5.51 8.97
CA ALA A 422 -29.79 -6.00 9.21
C ALA A 422 -30.86 -5.26 8.39
N THR A 423 -30.64 -3.98 8.07
CA THR A 423 -31.53 -3.24 7.14
C THR A 423 -31.38 -3.69 5.70
N CYS A 424 -30.15 -4.02 5.27
CA CYS A 424 -29.87 -4.55 3.94
C CYS A 424 -30.36 -6.00 3.80
N HIS A 425 -30.03 -6.86 4.78
CA HIS A 425 -30.36 -8.28 4.81
C HIS A 425 -31.32 -8.59 5.95
N LYS A 426 -32.62 -8.58 5.64
CA LYS A 426 -33.71 -8.75 6.63
C LYS A 426 -33.61 -10.00 7.51
N GLU A 427 -32.93 -11.05 7.04
CA GLU A 427 -32.68 -12.28 7.79
C GLU A 427 -31.84 -12.07 9.05
N PHE A 428 -31.00 -11.03 9.10
CA PHE A 428 -30.19 -10.71 10.28
C PHE A 428 -30.96 -9.91 11.33
N GLY A 429 -32.16 -9.40 11.02
CA GLY A 429 -32.96 -8.54 11.89
C GLY A 429 -33.13 -9.07 13.32
N PRO A 430 -33.65 -10.30 13.54
CA PRO A 430 -33.80 -10.86 14.88
C PRO A 430 -32.48 -10.98 15.64
N ARG A 431 -31.41 -11.40 14.95
CA ARG A 431 -30.07 -11.59 15.54
C ARG A 431 -29.44 -10.24 15.93
N ALA A 432 -29.55 -9.23 15.07
CA ALA A 432 -29.13 -7.86 15.34
C ALA A 432 -29.89 -7.27 16.54
N HIS A 433 -31.21 -7.47 16.62
CA HIS A 433 -32.00 -7.02 17.77
C HIS A 433 -31.51 -7.64 19.09
N VAL A 434 -31.19 -8.95 19.09
CA VAL A 434 -30.60 -9.63 20.26
C VAL A 434 -29.23 -9.05 20.62
N CYS A 435 -28.36 -8.83 19.63
CA CYS A 435 -27.04 -8.23 19.82
C CYS A 435 -27.14 -6.88 20.54
N LEU A 436 -27.92 -5.96 19.97
CA LEU A 436 -28.07 -4.62 20.52
C LEU A 436 -28.79 -4.62 21.87
N THR A 437 -29.77 -5.51 22.07
CA THR A 437 -30.46 -5.66 23.37
C THR A 437 -29.48 -6.08 24.46
N LYS A 438 -28.53 -6.99 24.17
CA LYS A 438 -27.49 -7.37 25.13
C LYS A 438 -26.58 -6.18 25.46
N VAL A 439 -26.16 -5.39 24.47
CA VAL A 439 -25.38 -4.16 24.68
C VAL A 439 -26.14 -3.16 25.55
N ALA A 440 -27.41 -2.92 25.26
CA ALA A 440 -28.28 -2.02 26.02
C ALA A 440 -28.51 -2.48 27.47
N ARG A 441 -28.48 -3.80 27.74
CA ARG A 441 -28.57 -4.35 29.10
C ARG A 441 -27.25 -4.24 29.87
N SER A 442 -26.11 -4.29 29.18
CA SER A 442 -24.76 -4.20 29.75
C SER A 442 -24.29 -2.77 30.09
N HIS A 443 -25.21 -1.86 30.43
CA HIS A 443 -24.96 -0.44 30.74
C HIS A 443 -23.93 -0.19 31.84
N GLN A 444 -23.70 -1.16 32.73
CA GLN A 444 -22.76 -1.05 33.84
C GLN A 444 -21.31 -1.38 33.44
N VAL A 445 -21.12 -2.04 32.30
CA VAL A 445 -19.84 -2.61 31.85
C VAL A 445 -19.28 -1.83 30.67
N LEU A 446 -20.14 -1.24 29.83
CA LEU A 446 -19.74 -0.49 28.65
C LEU A 446 -19.66 1.02 28.89
N ASP A 447 -19.01 1.70 27.95
CA ASP A 447 -19.06 3.15 27.87
C ASP A 447 -20.50 3.62 27.67
N LYS A 448 -20.87 4.74 28.32
CA LYS A 448 -22.19 5.36 28.20
C LYS A 448 -22.51 5.71 26.73
N VAL A 449 -21.50 6.06 25.95
CA VAL A 449 -21.68 6.40 24.52
C VAL A 449 -22.17 5.18 23.74
N VAL A 450 -21.48 4.03 23.86
CA VAL A 450 -21.83 2.78 23.19
C VAL A 450 -23.22 2.29 23.61
N TRP A 451 -23.53 2.40 24.91
CA TRP A 451 -24.83 2.02 25.45
C TRP A 451 -25.98 2.86 24.87
N ARG A 452 -25.83 4.20 24.82
CA ARG A 452 -26.83 5.08 24.20
C ARG A 452 -27.01 4.75 22.74
N HIS A 453 -25.89 4.65 22.01
CA HIS A 453 -25.87 4.30 20.60
C HIS A 453 -26.67 3.01 20.33
N ALA A 454 -26.45 1.95 21.11
CA ALA A 454 -27.23 0.71 20.96
C ALA A 454 -28.72 0.88 21.27
N ARG A 455 -29.12 1.71 22.23
CA ARG A 455 -30.54 2.00 22.51
C ARG A 455 -31.21 2.78 21.39
N ASP A 456 -30.50 3.75 20.82
CA ASP A 456 -31.04 4.59 19.77
C ASP A 456 -31.24 3.79 18.48
N TYR A 457 -30.28 2.93 18.12
CA TYR A 457 -30.42 2.01 16.99
C TYR A 457 -31.46 0.91 17.24
N LEU A 458 -31.61 0.42 18.48
CA LEU A 458 -32.73 -0.45 18.83
C LEU A 458 -34.07 0.24 18.59
N GLY A 459 -34.24 1.47 19.08
CA GLY A 459 -35.44 2.26 18.86
C GLY A 459 -35.73 2.45 17.37
N LEU A 460 -34.70 2.77 16.59
CA LEU A 460 -34.81 2.92 15.14
C LEU A 460 -35.23 1.62 14.45
N MET A 461 -34.71 0.47 14.87
CA MET A 461 -35.10 -0.84 14.32
C MET A 461 -36.57 -1.22 14.57
N HIS A 462 -37.27 -0.60 15.53
CA HIS A 462 -38.71 -0.81 15.72
C HIS A 462 -39.54 -0.16 14.60
N GLU A 463 -38.98 0.84 13.91
CA GLU A 463 -39.59 1.57 12.80
C GLU A 463 -38.86 1.26 11.49
N PRO A 464 -39.13 0.12 10.83
CA PRO A 464 -38.32 -0.39 9.73
C PRO A 464 -38.28 0.53 8.50
N VAL A 465 -39.32 1.33 8.28
CA VAL A 465 -39.39 2.30 7.17
C VAL A 465 -38.42 3.46 7.41
N ILE A 466 -38.46 4.04 8.61
CA ILE A 466 -37.56 5.13 9.02
C ILE A 466 -36.12 4.60 9.07
N CYS A 467 -35.93 3.41 9.63
CA CYS A 467 -34.64 2.74 9.69
C CYS A 467 -34.04 2.55 8.29
N SER A 468 -34.81 2.03 7.32
CA SER A 468 -34.34 1.86 5.95
C SER A 468 -34.10 3.20 5.23
N SER A 469 -34.83 4.27 5.58
CA SER A 469 -34.60 5.59 4.99
C SER A 469 -33.34 6.28 5.52
N ILE A 470 -32.93 5.95 6.76
CA ILE A 470 -31.77 6.54 7.45
C ILE A 470 -30.51 5.72 7.22
N LEU A 471 -30.63 4.40 7.25
CA LEU A 471 -29.52 3.44 7.25
C LEU A 471 -29.45 2.56 5.99
N GLY A 472 -30.41 2.69 5.07
CA GLY A 472 -30.44 1.93 3.84
C GLY A 472 -29.26 2.22 2.92
N PRO A 473 -28.94 1.30 1.99
CA PRO A 473 -27.82 1.45 1.06
C PRO A 473 -28.03 2.69 0.18
N SER A 474 -27.04 3.58 0.17
CA SER A 474 -27.04 4.85 -0.57
C SER A 474 -27.02 4.66 -2.10
N ASN A 475 -26.54 3.51 -2.58
CA ASN A 475 -26.36 3.21 -4.00
C ASN A 475 -27.51 2.46 -4.67
N GLU A 476 -28.47 1.92 -3.90
CA GLU A 476 -29.67 1.29 -4.47
C GLU A 476 -30.72 2.38 -4.68
N ILE A 477 -30.74 2.97 -5.87
CA ILE A 477 -31.89 3.72 -6.40
C ILE A 477 -33.01 2.71 -6.68
N ASP A 478 -33.48 2.03 -5.64
CA ASP A 478 -34.72 1.28 -5.70
C ASP A 478 -35.83 2.23 -5.26
N ASP A 479 -36.75 2.53 -6.18
CA ASP A 479 -38.04 3.19 -5.96
C ASP A 479 -38.89 2.34 -4.98
N ARG A 480 -38.49 2.29 -3.72
CA ARG A 480 -39.35 1.79 -2.64
C ARG A 480 -40.34 2.91 -2.31
N PRO A 481 -41.66 2.66 -2.39
CA PRO A 481 -42.65 3.67 -2.02
C PRO A 481 -42.47 4.02 -0.54
N GLY A 482 -42.13 5.29 -0.27
CA GLY A 482 -41.86 5.80 1.08
C GLY A 482 -40.42 6.25 1.37
N THR A 483 -39.48 6.11 0.42
CA THR A 483 -38.11 6.64 0.56
C THR A 483 -38.11 8.15 0.33
N ILE A 484 -37.72 8.94 1.34
CA ILE A 484 -37.54 10.40 1.19
C ILE A 484 -36.28 10.63 0.34
N ARG A 485 -36.45 11.26 -0.82
CA ARG A 485 -35.33 11.66 -1.69
C ARG A 485 -34.66 12.90 -1.11
N TRP A 486 -33.56 12.70 -0.37
CA TRP A 486 -32.78 13.79 0.20
C TRP A 486 -31.94 14.59 -0.82
N ALA A 487 -31.84 14.11 -2.08
CA ALA A 487 -31.15 14.81 -3.17
C ALA A 487 -31.80 16.16 -3.54
N ASP A 488 -33.07 16.38 -3.24
CA ASP A 488 -33.72 17.67 -3.46
C ASP A 488 -33.32 18.72 -2.39
N ALA A 489 -32.56 18.33 -1.36
CA ALA A 489 -32.03 19.20 -0.30
C ALA A 489 -30.52 19.53 -0.47
N ASP A 490 -30.00 19.34 -1.69
CA ASP A 490 -28.57 19.38 -2.07
C ASP A 490 -27.84 20.73 -1.90
N SER A 491 -28.47 21.78 -1.35
CA SER A 491 -27.72 23.02 -1.07
C SER A 491 -27.07 23.07 0.32
N LYS A 492 -27.49 22.23 1.30
CA LYS A 492 -26.94 22.27 2.68
C LYS A 492 -26.97 20.96 3.47
N ALA A 493 -27.42 19.83 2.93
CA ALA A 493 -27.57 18.59 3.71
C ALA A 493 -26.61 17.49 3.24
N VAL A 494 -25.68 17.15 4.12
CA VAL A 494 -24.70 16.09 3.99
C VAL A 494 -25.38 14.72 3.81
N THR A 495 -25.05 13.99 2.74
CA THR A 495 -25.52 12.63 2.37
C THR A 495 -25.07 11.52 3.33
N HIS A 496 -24.71 11.85 4.56
CA HIS A 496 -24.19 10.89 5.50
C HIS A 496 -24.74 11.26 6.85
N ILE A 497 -25.55 10.41 7.46
CA ILE A 497 -25.65 10.44 8.91
C ILE A 497 -24.30 9.87 9.38
N PRO A 498 -23.36 10.71 9.87
CA PRO A 498 -22.09 10.22 10.33
C PRO A 498 -22.35 9.25 11.47
N PHE A 499 -21.43 8.32 11.66
CA PHE A 499 -21.39 7.38 12.79
C PHE A 499 -21.43 8.05 14.18
N TYR A 500 -21.42 9.39 14.22
CA TYR A 500 -21.41 10.26 15.40
C TYR A 500 -22.70 11.08 15.61
N LEU A 501 -23.71 11.01 14.74
CA LEU A 501 -24.89 11.88 14.82
C LEU A 501 -25.92 11.45 15.89
N LEU A 502 -25.47 11.20 17.12
CA LEU A 502 -26.31 11.24 18.32
C LEU A 502 -25.59 11.96 19.48
N GLN A 503 -24.76 12.95 19.15
CA GLN A 503 -24.36 14.00 20.08
C GLN A 503 -24.71 15.36 19.47
N GLY A 504 -25.53 16.13 20.18
CA GLY A 504 -25.56 17.58 20.05
C GLY A 504 -24.23 18.17 20.50
N LYS A 505 -23.20 18.05 19.66
CA LYS A 505 -22.05 18.94 19.67
C LYS A 505 -22.28 19.93 18.54
N GLU A 506 -22.45 21.20 18.90
CA GLU A 506 -22.50 22.30 17.94
C GLU A 506 -21.17 22.35 17.17
N GLY A 507 -21.25 22.13 15.85
CA GLY A 507 -20.12 22.17 14.94
C GLY A 507 -20.56 21.76 13.53
N PRO A 508 -19.91 22.27 12.47
CA PRO A 508 -20.26 21.92 11.08
C PRO A 508 -20.08 20.42 10.84
N PRO A 509 -20.80 19.83 9.87
CA PRO A 509 -20.81 18.39 9.67
C PRO A 509 -19.41 17.89 9.28
N PHE A 510 -18.76 17.22 10.22
CA PHE A 510 -17.39 16.73 10.06
C PHE A 510 -17.41 15.46 9.20
N HIS A 511 -17.07 15.62 7.93
CA HIS A 511 -16.55 14.54 7.09
C HIS A 511 -15.05 14.30 7.30
N ASP A 512 -14.42 15.06 8.18
CA ASP A 512 -13.01 14.92 8.49
C ASP A 512 -12.80 13.77 9.47
N PHE A 513 -12.53 12.57 8.93
CA PHE A 513 -11.80 11.51 9.63
C PHE A 513 -10.32 11.92 9.81
N SER A 514 -10.13 13.05 10.47
CA SER A 514 -8.84 13.68 10.68
C SER A 514 -8.12 12.96 11.82
N LEU A 515 -6.94 12.41 11.52
CA LEU A 515 -5.97 11.86 12.48
C LEU A 515 -5.58 12.88 13.58
N SER A 516 -5.92 14.16 13.42
CA SER A 516 -5.69 15.23 14.41
C SER A 516 -6.44 14.99 15.72
N ASP A 517 -7.51 14.19 15.73
CA ASP A 517 -8.22 13.86 16.99
C ASP A 517 -7.40 12.93 17.91
N LEU A 518 -6.33 12.31 17.40
CA LEU A 518 -5.37 11.52 18.19
C LEU A 518 -4.23 12.36 18.78
N PHE A 519 -3.92 13.50 18.14
CA PHE A 519 -2.92 14.44 18.62
C PHE A 519 -3.64 15.63 19.24
N GLY A 520 -3.91 15.54 20.53
CA GLY A 520 -4.29 16.71 21.31
C GLY A 520 -3.30 17.84 21.01
N HIS A 521 -3.81 19.03 20.71
CA HIS A 521 -3.01 20.23 20.51
C HIS A 521 -2.03 20.42 21.68
N ALA A 522 -0.75 20.13 21.43
CA ALA A 522 0.42 20.66 22.12
C ALA A 522 1.69 20.32 21.32
#